data_AF-A0A090WNJ5-F1
#
_entry.id   AF-A0A090WNJ5-F1
#
_cell.length_a   1.000
_cell.length_b   1.000
_cell.length_c   1.000
_cell.angle_alpha   90.00
_cell.angle_beta   90.00
_cell.angle_gamma   90.00
#
_symmetry.space_group_name_H-M   'P 1'
#
loop_
_entity.id
_entity.type
_entity.pdbx_description
1 polymer ?
#
loop_
_entity_poly.entity_id
_entity_poly.type
_entity_poly.pdbx_seq_one_letter_code
_entity_poly.pdbx_strand_id
1 'polypeptide(L)' 'MIYSFAEIIAYVSTFMTLNEGDLIFTGTPASGTGLIYKGDHLQASIEGELLLDFKMI' A
#
# COMPACT_ATOMS: atom_id res chain seq x y z
N MET A 1 1.22 -9.02 -7.73
CA MET A 1 0.25 -9.33 -6.65
C MET A 1 -0.07 -10.82 -6.73
N ILE A 2 -0.30 -11.47 -5.59
CA ILE A 2 -0.67 -12.90 -5.55
C ILE A 2 -2.18 -13.08 -5.82
N TYR A 3 -3.00 -12.16 -5.31
CA TYR A 3 -4.44 -12.10 -5.51
C TYR A 3 -4.82 -10.87 -6.35
N SER A 4 -5.89 -10.98 -7.13
CA SER A 4 -6.50 -9.86 -7.86
C SER A 4 -7.27 -8.93 -6.92
N PHE A 5 -7.58 -7.72 -7.40
CA PHE A 5 -8.38 -6.75 -6.64
C PHE A 5 -9.76 -7.30 -6.27
N ALA A 6 -10.42 -8.00 -7.19
CA ALA A 6 -11.73 -8.59 -6.95
C ALA A 6 -11.70 -9.64 -5.83
N GLU A 7 -10.68 -10.49 -5.80
CA GLU A 7 -10.50 -11.49 -4.75
C GLU A 7 -10.27 -10.85 -3.38
N ILE A 8 -9.43 -9.80 -3.32
CA ILE A 8 -9.16 -9.08 -2.07
C ILE A 8 -10.44 -8.43 -1.54
N ILE A 9 -11.20 -7.71 -2.38
CA ILE A 9 -12.44 -7.04 -2.00
C ILE A 9 -13.47 -8.06 -1.50
N ALA A 10 -13.66 -9.17 -2.23
CA ALA A 10 -14.59 -10.22 -1.86
C ALA A 10 -14.20 -10.85 -0.51
N TYR A 11 -12.92 -11.14 -0.31
CA TYR A 11 -12.42 -11.75 0.93
C TYR A 11 -12.60 -10.84 2.15
N VAL A 12 -12.17 -9.57 2.06
CA VAL A 12 -12.30 -8.61 3.18
C VAL A 12 -13.77 -8.38 3.55
N SER A 13 -14.66 -8.35 2.57
CA SER A 13 -16.10 -8.16 2.77
C SER A 13 -16.77 -9.29 3.58
N THR A 14 -16.11 -10.45 3.75
CA THR A 14 -16.62 -11.53 4.61
C THR A 14 -16.41 -11.27 6.11
N PHE A 15 -15.49 -10.37 6.46
CA PHE A 15 -15.14 -10.05 7.85
C PHE A 15 -15.72 -8.72 8.31
N MET A 16 -15.89 -7.76 7.40
CA MET A 16 -16.44 -6.44 7.70
C MET A 16 -17.20 -5.86 6.50
N THR A 17 -18.16 -4.99 6.77
CA THR A 17 -18.83 -4.20 5.74
C THR A 17 -17.87 -3.12 5.23
N LEU A 18 -17.63 -3.09 3.92
CA LEU A 18 -16.93 -2.01 3.24
C LEU A 18 -17.88 -0.84 2.98
N ASN A 19 -17.41 0.37 3.25
CA ASN A 19 -18.13 1.62 3.03
C ASN A 19 -17.42 2.49 1.99
N GLU A 20 -18.14 3.47 1.48
CA GLU A 20 -17.54 4.49 0.61
C GLU A 20 -16.41 5.22 1.34
N GLY A 21 -15.28 5.37 0.66
CA GLY A 21 -14.07 6.00 1.20
C GLY A 21 -13.12 5.05 1.95
N ASP A 22 -13.49 3.79 2.16
CA ASP A 22 -12.58 2.80 2.74
C ASP A 22 -11.37 2.55 1.82
N LEU A 23 -10.18 2.42 2.43
CA LEU A 23 -8.92 2.20 1.72
C LEU A 23 -8.41 0.77 1.96
N ILE A 24 -8.07 0.07 0.88
CA ILE A 24 -7.48 -1.27 0.92
C ILE A 24 -6.05 -1.21 0.39
N PHE A 25 -5.08 -1.55 1.24
CA PHE A 25 -3.68 -1.67 0.86
C PHE A 25 -3.40 -3.10 0.35
N THR A 26 -3.13 -3.25 -0.94
CA THR A 26 -3.08 -4.56 -1.63
C THR A 26 -1.75 -5.32 -1.48
N GLY A 27 -0.89 -4.84 -0.58
CA GLY A 27 0.43 -5.41 -0.30
C GLY A 27 1.58 -4.78 -1.11
N THR A 28 2.80 -5.22 -0.80
CA THR A 28 4.05 -4.74 -1.41
C THR A 28 4.84 -5.94 -1.99
N PRO A 29 5.63 -5.76 -3.06
CA PRO A 29 6.58 -6.77 -3.50
C PRO A 29 7.58 -7.14 -2.40
N ALA A 30 7.86 -8.43 -2.24
CA ALA A 30 8.79 -8.92 -1.20
C ALA A 30 10.23 -8.41 -1.39
N SER A 31 10.63 -8.09 -2.63
CA SER A 31 11.97 -7.63 -2.97
C SER A 31 12.25 -6.17 -2.61
N GLY A 32 11.26 -5.41 -2.13
CA GLY A 32 11.34 -3.97 -1.90
C GLY A 32 11.22 -3.53 -0.44
N THR A 33 11.31 -4.45 0.52
CA THR A 33 11.19 -4.13 1.94
C THR A 33 12.57 -4.00 2.59
N GLY A 34 12.75 -2.99 3.45
CA GLY A 34 14.02 -2.69 4.10
C GLY A 34 13.84 -1.88 5.38
N LEU A 35 14.91 -1.81 6.17
CA LEU A 35 14.93 -0.96 7.36
C LEU A 35 14.95 0.52 6.95
N ILE A 36 14.25 1.34 7.73
CA ILE A 36 14.19 2.78 7.58
C ILE A 36 14.82 3.40 8.83
N TYR A 37 15.65 4.42 8.62
CA TYR A 37 16.38 5.12 9.65
C TYR A 37 16.01 6.60 9.71
N LYS A 38 16.30 7.22 10.86
CA LYS A 38 16.16 8.67 11.02
C LYS A 38 17.08 9.40 10.04
N GLY A 39 16.53 10.36 9.32
CA GLY A 39 17.18 11.11 8.26
C GLY A 39 16.86 10.60 6.85
N ASP A 40 16.27 9.41 6.70
CA ASP A 40 15.92 8.86 5.38
C ASP A 40 14.86 9.72 4.70
N HIS A 41 14.94 9.79 3.37
CA HIS A 41 13.95 10.44 2.51
C HIS A 41 13.23 9.36 1.72
N LEU A 42 11.93 9.19 1.98
CA LEU A 42 11.10 8.18 1.34
C LEU A 42 10.28 8.82 0.23
N GLN A 43 10.27 8.14 -0.91
CA GLN A 43 9.45 8.49 -2.07
C GLN A 43 8.69 7.26 -2.55
N ALA A 44 7.42 7.44 -2.91
CA ALA A 44 6.60 6.40 -3.51
C ALA A 44 5.88 6.94 -4.74
N SER A 45 5.91 6.19 -5.82
CA SER A 45 5.23 6.53 -7.08
C SER A 45 4.39 5.36 -7.59
N ILE A 46 3.33 5.69 -8.32
CA ILE A 46 2.52 4.73 -9.08
C ILE A 46 2.51 5.23 -10.52
N GLU A 47 2.83 4.36 -11.47
CA GLU A 47 2.86 4.69 -12.91
C GLU A 47 3.69 5.93 -13.26
N GLY A 48 4.74 6.21 -12.48
CA GLY A 48 5.62 7.36 -12.65
C GLY A 48 5.13 8.65 -11.99
N GLU A 49 3.93 8.66 -11.41
CA GLU A 49 3.42 9.78 -10.62
C GLU A 49 3.88 9.66 -9.17
N LEU A 50 4.55 10.71 -8.67
CA LEU A 50 5.01 10.77 -7.28
C LEU A 50 3.83 11.07 -6.34
N LEU A 51 3.50 10.13 -5.47
CA LEU A 51 2.36 10.22 -4.54
C LEU A 51 2.78 10.52 -3.11
N LEU A 52 3.96 10.03 -2.69
CA LEU A 52 4.52 10.28 -1.36
C LEU A 52 5.95 10.77 -1.50
N ASP A 53 6.30 11.81 -0.74
CA ASP A 53 7.64 12.39 -0.67
C ASP A 53 7.81 13.03 0.71
N PHE A 54 8.57 12.38 1.60
CA PHE A 54 8.76 12.88 2.97
C PHE A 54 10.05 12.39 3.63
N LYS A 55 10.52 13.16 4.62
CA LYS A 55 11.69 12.82 5.43
C LYS A 55 11.28 12.17 6.75
N MET A 56 12.02 11.14 7.13
CA MET A 56 11.93 10.49 8.43
C MET A 56 12.73 11.31 9.45
N ILE A 57 12.05 11.91 10.42
CA ILE A 57 12.64 12.77 11.45
C ILE A 57 12.67 12.11 12.83
#